data_AF-A0A657FYI0-F1
#
_entry.id   AF-A0A657FYI0-F1
#
_cell.length_a   1.000
_cell.length_b   1.000
_cell.length_c   1.000
_cell.angle_alpha   90.00
_cell.angle_beta   90.00
_cell.angle_gamma   90.00
#
_symmetry.space_group_name_H-M   'P 1'
#
loop_
_entity.id
_entity.type
_entity.pdbx_description
1 polymer ?
#
loop_
_entity_poly.entity_id
_entity_poly.type
_entity_poly.pdbx_seq_one_letter_code
_entity_poly.pdbx_strand_id
1 'polypeptide(L)'
;MKKILVCFVGLALTACSANSLSYGAEQVRVMTSEPGKECSYLGDITGSQGNFFTGGWTSNSNLETGARNDLKNKAYKMGGNTVVLLTQRAGQTGSSWHGSGSSKQTNVTLSGNVYRCPR
;
A
#
# COMPACT_ATOMS: atom_id res chain seq x y z
N MET A 1 -9.41 -30.93 28.33
CA MET A 1 -10.27 -30.22 27.34
C MET A 1 -10.31 -28.69 27.52
N LYS A 2 -10.20 -28.12 28.74
CA LYS A 2 -10.13 -26.64 28.93
C LYS A 2 -8.83 -25.98 28.44
N LYS A 3 -7.68 -26.68 28.48
CA LYS A 3 -6.37 -26.12 28.07
C LYS A 3 -6.23 -25.91 26.55
N ILE A 4 -6.93 -26.72 25.75
CA ILE A 4 -6.92 -26.62 24.28
C ILE A 4 -7.71 -25.37 23.82
N LEU A 5 -8.76 -25.01 24.55
CA LEU A 5 -9.58 -23.83 24.25
C LEU A 5 -8.78 -22.51 24.41
N VAL A 6 -7.84 -22.45 25.35
CA VAL A 6 -7.04 -21.25 25.62
C VAL A 6 -6.00 -21.00 24.51
N CYS A 7 -5.47 -22.04 23.89
CA CYS A 7 -4.51 -21.89 22.78
C CYS A 7 -5.17 -21.38 21.48
N PHE A 8 -6.46 -21.67 21.25
CA PHE A 8 -7.16 -21.25 20.03
C PHE A 8 -7.53 -19.76 20.04
N VAL A 9 -7.76 -19.18 21.23
CA VAL A 9 -8.09 -17.75 21.39
C VAL A 9 -6.85 -16.85 21.17
N GLY A 10 -5.64 -17.35 21.44
CA GLY A 10 -4.40 -16.59 21.26
C GLY A 10 -3.99 -16.35 19.80
N LEU A 11 -4.49 -17.16 18.85
CA LEU A 11 -4.13 -17.04 17.42
C LEU A 11 -5.03 -16.09 16.61
N ALA A 12 -6.08 -15.54 17.20
CA ALA A 12 -7.12 -14.79 16.47
C ALA A 12 -6.84 -13.28 16.33
N LEU A 13 -5.69 -12.77 16.78
CA LEU A 13 -5.32 -11.35 16.68
C LEU A 13 -4.42 -11.08 15.46
N THR A 14 -4.80 -11.55 14.27
CA THR A 14 -4.22 -11.06 13.03
C THR A 14 -4.90 -9.74 12.66
N ALA A 15 -4.53 -8.65 13.34
CA ALA A 15 -4.86 -7.32 12.84
C ALA A 15 -4.19 -7.17 11.46
N CYS A 16 -4.98 -6.93 10.41
CA CYS A 16 -4.42 -6.71 9.07
C CYS A 16 -3.54 -5.45 9.10
N SER A 17 -2.22 -5.67 9.06
CA SER A 17 -1.20 -4.63 9.14
C SER A 17 -0.82 -4.11 7.75
N ALA A 18 -0.17 -2.95 7.72
CA ALA A 18 0.41 -2.40 6.49
C ALA A 18 1.49 -3.34 5.93
N ASN A 19 1.66 -3.35 4.60
CA ASN A 19 2.74 -4.08 3.95
C ASN A 19 4.08 -3.59 4.53
N SER A 20 4.98 -4.50 4.84
CA SER A 20 6.29 -4.15 5.39
C SER A 20 7.13 -3.39 4.36
N LEU A 21 7.85 -2.38 4.83
CA LEU A 21 8.84 -1.69 4.03
C LEU A 21 10.13 -2.52 4.02
N SER A 22 10.65 -2.80 2.82
CA SER A 22 11.91 -3.54 2.66
C SER A 22 13.09 -2.73 3.17
N TYR A 23 14.07 -3.41 3.74
CA TYR A 23 15.33 -2.79 4.15
C TYR A 23 15.96 -2.04 2.95
N GLY A 24 16.37 -0.79 3.18
CA GLY A 24 16.90 0.08 2.14
C GLY A 24 15.84 0.79 1.27
N ALA A 25 14.61 0.30 1.17
CA ALA A 25 13.54 0.98 0.41
C ALA A 25 13.08 2.28 1.08
N GLU A 26 13.41 2.48 2.37
CA GLU A 26 13.22 3.71 3.12
C GLU A 26 13.80 4.94 2.40
N GLN A 27 14.91 4.76 1.69
CA GLN A 27 15.62 5.82 0.98
C GLN A 27 14.88 6.33 -0.26
N VAL A 28 13.86 5.60 -0.74
CA VAL A 28 13.06 6.01 -1.89
C VAL A 28 12.14 7.16 -1.48
N ARG A 29 12.27 8.30 -2.16
CA ARG A 29 11.43 9.47 -1.95
C ARG A 29 10.22 9.42 -2.87
N VAL A 30 9.02 9.58 -2.31
CA VAL A 30 7.80 9.74 -3.11
C VAL A 30 7.50 11.23 -3.22
N MET A 31 7.33 11.72 -4.44
CA MET A 31 7.11 13.11 -4.79
C MET A 31 5.86 13.24 -5.65
N THR A 32 5.23 14.42 -5.67
CA THR A 32 4.08 14.73 -6.53
C THR A 32 4.44 15.64 -7.69
N SER A 33 5.66 16.18 -7.69
CA SER A 33 6.24 16.97 -8.77
C SER A 33 7.33 16.18 -9.47
N GLU A 34 7.51 16.46 -10.76
CA GLU A 34 8.59 15.88 -11.55
C GLU A 34 9.97 16.25 -10.96
N PRO A 35 10.96 15.34 -10.97
CA PRO A 35 12.26 15.61 -10.39
C PRO A 35 13.12 16.41 -11.37
N GLY A 36 14.31 16.85 -10.94
CA GLY A 36 15.21 17.60 -11.81
C GLY A 36 15.68 16.78 -13.02
N LYS A 37 16.16 17.50 -14.05
CA LYS A 37 16.61 16.91 -15.33
C LYS A 37 17.80 15.95 -15.19
N GLU A 38 18.50 16.01 -14.05
CA GLU A 38 19.58 15.12 -13.69
C GLU A 38 19.12 13.69 -13.35
N CYS A 39 17.81 13.48 -13.16
CA CYS A 39 17.25 12.18 -12.83
C CYS A 39 16.95 11.34 -14.07
N SER A 40 17.40 10.08 -14.07
CA SER A 40 17.12 9.12 -15.14
C SER A 40 15.81 8.38 -14.88
N TYR A 41 14.91 8.38 -15.86
CA TYR A 41 13.69 7.59 -15.81
C TYR A 41 13.99 6.09 -15.92
N LEU A 42 13.41 5.28 -15.04
CA LEU A 42 13.64 3.84 -14.97
C LEU A 42 12.42 3.00 -15.38
N GLY A 43 11.22 3.57 -15.33
CA GLY A 43 9.98 2.87 -15.68
C GLY A 43 8.82 3.21 -14.76
N ASP A 44 7.68 2.57 -15.01
CA ASP A 44 6.44 2.76 -14.26
C ASP A 44 6.21 1.65 -13.26
N ILE A 45 5.64 2.00 -12.11
CA ILE A 45 5.23 1.03 -11.09
C ILE A 45 3.85 1.34 -10.54
N THR A 46 3.19 0.29 -10.07
CA THR A 46 1.96 0.37 -9.30
C THR A 46 2.15 -0.35 -7.98
N GLY A 47 1.99 0.37 -6.87
CA GLY A 47 1.96 -0.15 -5.52
C GLY A 47 0.53 -0.27 -5.00
N SER A 48 0.21 -1.30 -4.23
CA SER A 48 -1.15 -1.46 -3.69
C SER A 48 -1.19 -2.17 -2.34
N GLN A 49 -2.26 -1.90 -1.60
CA GLN A 49 -2.62 -2.72 -0.45
C GLN A 49 -4.14 -2.86 -0.29
N GLY A 50 -4.56 -4.04 0.13
CA GLY A 50 -5.96 -4.39 0.40
C GLY A 50 -6.62 -5.07 -0.80
N ASN A 51 -7.74 -5.72 -0.53
CA ASN A 51 -8.61 -6.34 -1.51
C ASN A 51 -10.03 -6.45 -0.94
N PHE A 52 -10.99 -7.02 -1.68
CA PHE A 52 -12.38 -7.13 -1.21
C PHE A 52 -12.54 -7.88 0.13
N PHE A 53 -11.58 -8.75 0.46
CA PHE A 53 -11.63 -9.62 1.64
C PHE A 53 -10.89 -9.04 2.84
N THR A 54 -9.63 -8.62 2.66
CA THR A 54 -8.76 -8.09 3.75
C THR A 54 -8.93 -6.60 3.97
N GLY A 55 -9.44 -5.89 2.96
CA GLY A 55 -9.60 -4.45 2.97
C GLY A 55 -10.50 -3.94 4.08
N GLY A 56 -11.65 -4.59 4.28
CA GLY A 56 -12.62 -4.19 5.30
C GLY A 56 -12.13 -4.35 6.75
N TRP A 57 -11.03 -5.09 6.94
CA TRP A 57 -10.39 -5.36 8.23
C TRP A 57 -9.08 -4.59 8.42
N THR A 58 -8.61 -3.91 7.37
CA THR A 58 -7.40 -3.10 7.40
C THR A 58 -7.81 -1.64 7.58
N SER A 59 -7.22 -0.92 8.53
CA SER A 59 -7.52 0.50 8.68
C SER A 59 -7.13 1.28 7.41
N ASN A 60 -7.84 2.35 7.09
CA ASN A 60 -7.52 3.18 5.92
C ASN A 60 -6.07 3.68 5.96
N SER A 61 -5.56 4.03 7.15
CA SER A 61 -4.17 4.43 7.34
C SER A 61 -3.18 3.30 7.04
N ASN A 62 -3.50 2.06 7.43
CA ASN A 62 -2.68 0.90 7.07
C ASN A 62 -2.72 0.66 5.57
N LEU A 63 -3.90 0.70 4.93
CA LEU A 63 -4.05 0.54 3.47
C LEU A 63 -3.18 1.56 2.70
N GLU A 64 -3.20 2.83 3.11
CA GLU A 64 -2.36 3.86 2.49
C GLU A 64 -0.87 3.62 2.75
N THR A 65 -0.50 3.32 3.99
CA THR A 65 0.90 3.04 4.37
C THR A 65 1.44 1.84 3.63
N GLY A 66 0.68 0.74 3.53
CA GLY A 66 1.13 -0.46 2.87
C GLY A 66 1.17 -0.33 1.35
N ALA A 67 0.26 0.44 0.74
CA ALA A 67 0.34 0.77 -0.68
C ALA A 67 1.59 1.61 -0.97
N ARG A 68 1.91 2.57 -0.10
CA ARG A 68 3.14 3.38 -0.18
C ARG A 68 4.39 2.52 0.00
N ASN A 69 4.39 1.59 0.96
CA ASN A 69 5.52 0.70 1.19
C ASN A 69 5.75 -0.24 0.00
N ASP A 70 4.69 -0.81 -0.56
CA ASP A 70 4.77 -1.64 -1.76
C ASP A 70 5.31 -0.84 -2.97
N LEU A 71 4.86 0.40 -3.15
CA LEU A 71 5.39 1.31 -4.17
C LEU A 71 6.90 1.56 -3.97
N LYS A 72 7.33 1.89 -2.76
CA LYS A 72 8.75 2.12 -2.44
C LYS A 72 9.59 0.85 -2.63
N ASN A 73 9.07 -0.30 -2.25
CA ASN A 73 9.74 -1.59 -2.41
C ASN A 73 9.98 -1.92 -3.89
N LYS A 74 8.98 -1.68 -4.75
CA LYS A 74 9.09 -1.90 -6.20
C LYS A 74 10.09 -0.93 -6.84
N ALA A 75 10.02 0.35 -6.49
CA ALA A 75 10.99 1.36 -6.96
C ALA A 75 12.42 1.00 -6.55
N TYR A 76 12.61 0.57 -5.30
CA TYR A 76 13.92 0.17 -4.80
C TYR A 76 14.46 -1.06 -5.54
N LYS A 77 13.62 -2.05 -5.81
CA LYS A 77 14.00 -3.24 -6.62
C LYS A 77 14.42 -2.87 -8.05
N MET A 78 13.87 -1.79 -8.61
CA MET A 78 14.28 -1.25 -9.92
C MET A 78 15.59 -0.44 -9.87
N GLY A 79 16.19 -0.26 -8.69
CA GLY A 79 17.37 0.59 -8.50
C GLY A 79 17.04 2.08 -8.46
N GLY A 80 15.77 2.45 -8.37
CA GLY A 80 15.32 3.84 -8.24
C GLY A 80 15.42 4.35 -6.81
N ASN A 81 15.53 5.67 -6.68
CA ASN A 81 15.53 6.38 -5.40
C ASN A 81 14.46 7.48 -5.32
N THR A 82 13.75 7.75 -6.40
CA THR A 82 12.66 8.72 -6.46
C THR A 82 11.47 8.11 -7.20
N VAL A 83 10.27 8.34 -6.70
CA VAL A 83 9.00 7.99 -7.37
C VAL A 83 8.16 9.23 -7.49
N VAL A 84 7.73 9.56 -8.71
CA VAL A 84 6.74 10.61 -8.94
C VAL A 84 5.37 9.96 -9.01
N LEU A 85 4.48 10.36 -8.11
CA LEU A 85 3.14 9.83 -8.04
C LEU A 85 2.28 10.40 -9.17
N LEU A 86 1.78 9.51 -10.04
CA LEU A 86 0.85 9.85 -11.12
C LEU A 86 -0.59 9.84 -10.65
N THR A 87 -0.98 8.80 -9.90
CA THR A 87 -2.35 8.65 -9.41
C THR A 87 -2.38 7.98 -8.05
N GLN A 88 -3.39 8.33 -7.27
CA GLN A 88 -3.77 7.68 -6.03
C GLN A 88 -5.26 7.35 -6.11
N ARG A 89 -5.61 6.07 -5.93
CA ARG A 89 -7.00 5.60 -5.98
C ARG A 89 -7.32 4.78 -4.75
N ALA A 90 -8.38 5.16 -4.05
CA ALA A 90 -8.96 4.38 -2.97
C ALA A 90 -10.15 3.56 -3.51
N GLY A 91 -9.99 2.24 -3.56
CA GLY A 91 -11.06 1.30 -3.89
C GLY A 91 -12.07 1.21 -2.75
N GLN A 92 -13.35 1.38 -3.10
CA GLN A 92 -14.47 1.26 -2.17
C GLN A 92 -15.28 0.02 -2.54
N THR A 93 -15.66 -0.77 -1.54
CA THR A 93 -16.60 -1.88 -1.67
C THR A 93 -17.83 -1.54 -0.86
N GLY A 94 -18.99 -1.64 -1.49
CA GLY A 94 -20.26 -1.34 -0.83
C GLY A 94 -21.39 -2.22 -1.32
N SER A 95 -22.48 -2.23 -0.56
CA SER A 95 -23.71 -2.94 -0.85
C SER A 95 -24.90 -2.00 -0.63
N SER A 96 -25.91 -2.06 -1.50
CA SER A 96 -27.14 -1.26 -1.39
C SER A 96 -28.36 -2.17 -1.47
N TRP A 97 -29.33 -1.97 -0.58
CA TRP A 97 -30.58 -2.70 -0.49
C TRP A 97 -31.71 -1.80 0.03
N HIS A 98 -32.82 -1.70 -0.71
CA HIS A 98 -34.03 -0.95 -0.31
C HIS A 98 -33.73 0.47 0.22
N GLY A 99 -32.89 1.23 -0.50
CA GLY A 99 -32.56 2.61 -0.14
C GLY A 99 -31.55 2.78 1.01
N SER A 100 -31.06 1.69 1.58
CA SER A 100 -29.98 1.68 2.59
C SER A 100 -28.75 0.98 2.04
N GLY A 101 -27.56 1.50 2.33
CA GLY A 101 -26.31 0.90 1.87
C GLY A 101 -25.11 1.24 2.74
N SER A 102 -24.06 0.44 2.62
CA SER A 102 -22.78 0.66 3.28
C SER A 102 -21.68 0.71 2.22
N SER A 103 -20.68 1.55 2.43
CA SER A 103 -19.48 1.65 1.60
C SER A 103 -18.26 1.69 2.52
N LYS A 104 -17.24 0.89 2.21
CA LYS A 104 -15.98 0.85 2.94
C LYS A 104 -14.80 0.88 1.98
N GLN A 105 -13.75 1.58 2.38
CA GLN A 105 -12.47 1.52 1.69
C GLN A 105 -11.84 0.16 1.94
N THR A 106 -11.52 -0.54 0.86
CA THR A 106 -10.97 -1.91 0.92
C THR A 106 -9.61 -2.01 0.23
N ASN A 107 -9.25 -1.03 -0.58
CA ASN A 107 -7.99 -1.05 -1.31
C ASN A 107 -7.45 0.36 -1.53
N VAL A 108 -6.14 0.51 -1.54
CA VAL A 108 -5.44 1.69 -2.04
C VAL A 108 -4.47 1.25 -3.11
N THR A 109 -4.50 1.93 -4.25
CA THR A 109 -3.59 1.73 -5.37
C THR A 109 -2.93 3.05 -5.72
N LEU A 110 -1.60 3.03 -5.80
CA LEU A 110 -0.74 4.16 -6.14
C LEU A 110 0.02 3.79 -7.42
N SER A 111 -0.03 4.64 -8.44
CA SER A 111 0.80 4.47 -9.64
C SER A 111 1.75 5.64 -9.78
N GLY A 112 2.98 5.38 -10.21
CA GLY A 112 3.99 6.41 -10.36
C GLY A 112 5.16 6.00 -11.24
N ASN A 113 5.88 7.01 -11.72
CA ASN A 113 7.11 6.87 -12.47
C ASN A 113 8.30 6.74 -11.51
N VAL A 114 9.22 5.82 -11.79
CA VAL A 114 10.45 5.60 -11.03
C VAL A 114 11.61 6.32 -11.69
N TYR A 115 12.42 7.00 -10.87
CA TYR A 115 13.62 7.67 -11.30
C TYR A 115 14.82 7.27 -10.44
N ARG A 116 16.00 7.37 -11.06
CA ARG A 116 17.29 7.39 -10.38
C ARG A 116 17.91 8.77 -10.48
N CYS A 117 17.88 9.50 -9.37
CA CYS A 117 18.53 10.80 -9.23
C CYS A 117 19.94 10.65 -8.65
N PRO A 118 20.93 11.42 -9.11
CA PRO A 118 22.20 11.57 -8.40
C PRO A 118 21.94 12.10 -6.99
N ARG A 119 22.79 11.70 -6.04
CA ARG A 119 22.73 12.19 -4.65
C ARG A 119 23.70 13.31 -4.44
#